data_AF-A0A0N0PF57-F1
#
_entry.id   AF-A0A0N0PF57-F1
#
_cell.length_a   1.000
_cell.length_b   1.000
_cell.length_c   1.000
_cell.angle_alpha   90.00
_cell.angle_beta   90.00
_cell.angle_gamma   90.00
#
_symmetry.space_group_name_H-M   'P 1'
#
loop_
_entity.id
_entity.type
_entity.pdbx_description
1 polymer ?
#
loop_
_entity_poly.entity_id
_entity_poly.type
_entity_poly.pdbx_seq_one_letter_code
_entity_poly.pdbx_strand_id
1 'polypeptide(L)'
;MKLCRRSGLDRKSIDPASMFCAGSFSQPSPDACQGDSGGPIVQDGVLIGVVSWGLGCARGNFPGVYTRLSNPVIWDWLQNHFTNKSINEHNKLL
;
A
#
# COMPACT_ATOMS: atom_id res chain seq x y z
N MET A 1 -7.01 -5.45 8.79
CA MET A 1 -6.69 -4.09 8.32
C MET A 1 -7.66 -3.09 8.92
N LYS A 2 -7.17 -2.02 9.57
CA LYS A 2 -8.04 -0.98 10.12
C LYS A 2 -8.39 0.05 9.03
N LEU A 3 -9.64 0.51 9.02
CA LEU A 3 -10.03 1.66 8.20
C LEU A 3 -9.29 2.90 8.71
N CYS A 4 -8.62 3.63 7.81
CA CYS A 4 -8.00 4.93 8.09
C CYS A 4 -8.96 5.95 8.72
N ARG A 5 -10.28 5.71 8.62
CA ARG A 5 -11.37 6.56 9.11
C ARG A 5 -11.33 6.88 10.61
N ARG A 6 -10.53 6.14 11.40
CA ARG A 6 -10.31 6.36 12.85
C ARG A 6 -9.02 7.12 13.19
N SER A 7 -8.32 7.64 12.18
CA SER A 7 -7.13 8.47 12.35
C SER A 7 -7.44 9.96 12.24
N GLY A 8 -6.45 10.81 12.47
CA GLY A 8 -6.49 12.24 12.21
C GLY A 8 -6.36 12.63 10.73
N LEU A 9 -6.25 11.66 9.81
CA LEU A 9 -6.18 11.91 8.37
C LEU A 9 -7.51 12.48 7.85
N ASP A 10 -7.44 13.37 6.85
CA ASP A 10 -8.63 13.83 6.15
C ASP A 10 -9.30 12.66 5.43
N ARG A 11 -10.58 12.41 5.77
CA ARG A 11 -11.38 11.34 5.18
C ARG A 11 -11.60 11.52 3.68
N LYS A 12 -11.58 12.76 3.17
CA LYS A 12 -11.75 13.03 1.73
C LYS A 12 -10.52 12.61 0.93
N SER A 13 -9.36 12.55 1.57
CA SER A 13 -8.09 12.12 0.95
C SER A 13 -7.89 10.61 0.96
N ILE A 14 -8.81 9.85 1.57
CA ILE A 14 -8.71 8.39 1.67
C ILE A 14 -9.83 7.73 0.89
N ASP A 15 -9.44 6.97 -0.14
CA ASP A 15 -10.33 5.99 -0.74
C ASP A 15 -10.15 4.62 -0.04
N PRO A 16 -11.12 4.14 0.76
CA PRO A 16 -11.01 2.86 1.45
C PRO A 16 -10.99 1.65 0.50
N ALA A 17 -11.43 1.80 -0.75
CA ALA A 17 -11.42 0.74 -1.74
C ALA A 17 -9.99 0.48 -2.26
N SER A 18 -9.21 1.53 -2.47
CA SER A 18 -7.85 1.45 -3.04
C SER A 18 -6.73 1.70 -2.02
N MET A 19 -7.05 2.11 -0.79
CA MET A 19 -6.05 2.44 0.24
C MET A 19 -6.30 1.68 1.57
N PHE A 20 -5.23 1.57 2.37
CA PHE A 20 -5.31 1.15 3.76
C PHE A 20 -4.24 1.84 4.60
N CYS A 21 -4.40 1.78 5.93
CA CYS A 21 -3.47 2.36 6.88
C CYS A 21 -2.78 1.29 7.72
N ALA A 22 -1.51 1.52 8.03
CA ALA A 22 -0.72 0.72 8.97
C ALA A 22 0.02 1.65 9.95
N GLY A 23 0.22 1.16 11.17
CA GLY A 23 0.74 1.95 12.29
C GLY A 23 -0.31 2.22 13.36
N SER A 24 0.08 3.05 14.32
CA SER A 24 -0.71 3.39 15.49
C SER A 24 -1.68 4.55 15.24
N PHE A 25 -2.83 4.48 15.93
CA PHE A 25 -3.91 5.47 15.84
C PHE A 25 -3.99 6.33 17.11
N SER A 26 -2.99 6.28 17.99
CA SER A 26 -3.00 7.03 19.25
C SER A 26 -1.62 7.52 19.66
N GLN A 27 -0.62 6.64 19.63
CA GLN A 27 0.76 6.94 20.01
C GLN A 27 1.70 6.87 18.80
N PRO A 28 2.88 7.52 18.83
CA PRO A 28 3.95 7.26 17.87
C PRO A 28 4.21 5.76 17.70
N SER A 29 4.44 5.31 16.47
CA SER A 29 4.80 3.92 16.16
C SER A 29 5.76 3.89 14.96
N PRO A 30 6.47 2.77 14.74
CA PRO A 30 7.19 2.56 13.48
C PRO A 30 6.27 2.83 12.28
N ASP A 31 6.82 3.50 11.29
CA ASP A 31 6.11 4.02 10.14
C ASP A 31 7.06 4.13 8.95
N ALA A 32 6.51 4.07 7.75
CA ALA A 32 7.27 4.43 6.55
C ALA A 32 7.51 5.94 6.54
N CYS A 33 8.58 6.38 5.88
CA CYS A 33 8.94 7.79 5.83
C CYS A 33 9.41 8.23 4.44
N GLN A 34 10.01 9.41 4.38
CA GLN A 34 10.54 9.97 3.14
C GLN A 34 11.62 9.05 2.57
N GLY A 35 11.48 8.72 1.29
CA GLY A 35 12.35 7.77 0.60
C GLY A 35 11.80 6.34 0.53
N ASP A 36 10.81 5.99 1.35
CA ASP A 36 10.21 4.65 1.34
C ASP A 36 9.07 4.51 0.31
N SER A 37 8.62 5.60 -0.30
CA SER A 37 7.54 5.60 -1.31
C SER A 37 7.84 4.62 -2.45
N GLY A 38 6.86 3.77 -2.77
CA GLY A 38 7.03 2.66 -3.72
C GLY A 38 7.56 1.36 -3.08
N GLY A 39 8.03 1.42 -1.84
CA GLY A 39 8.49 0.26 -1.08
C GLY A 39 7.37 -0.71 -0.70
N PRO A 40 7.71 -1.98 -0.41
CA PRO A 40 6.73 -3.02 -0.10
C PRO A 40 6.28 -2.96 1.36
N ILE A 41 5.01 -3.27 1.60
CA ILE A 41 4.54 -3.76 2.91
C ILE A 41 4.05 -5.20 2.76
N VAL A 42 4.67 -6.09 3.54
CA VAL A 42 4.49 -7.54 3.46
C VAL A 42 3.88 -8.03 4.76
N GLN A 43 2.88 -8.91 4.65
CA GLN A 43 2.32 -9.63 5.78
C GLN A 43 2.29 -11.12 5.45
N ASP A 44 2.83 -11.95 6.34
CA ASP A 44 2.86 -13.42 6.19
C ASP A 44 3.47 -13.88 4.84
N GLY A 45 4.51 -13.17 4.37
CA GLY A 45 5.17 -13.44 3.09
C GLY A 45 4.44 -12.92 1.85
N VAL A 46 3.27 -12.30 2.01
CA VAL A 46 2.46 -11.76 0.92
C VAL A 46 2.64 -10.24 0.82
N LEU A 47 2.92 -9.74 -0.39
CA LEU A 47 2.90 -8.30 -0.67
C LEU A 47 1.44 -7.80 -0.63
N ILE A 48 1.09 -7.06 0.42
CA ILE A 48 -0.28 -6.57 0.63
C ILE A 48 -0.48 -5.12 0.22
N GLY A 49 0.62 -4.37 0.08
CA GLY A 49 0.56 -2.95 -0.23
C GLY A 49 1.87 -2.35 -0.69
N VAL A 50 1.76 -1.10 -1.13
CA VAL A 50 2.88 -0.25 -1.54
C VAL A 50 2.81 1.05 -0.74
N VAL A 51 3.94 1.48 -0.19
CA VAL A 51 4.06 2.76 0.54
C VAL A 51 3.65 3.90 -0.37
N SER A 52 2.72 4.75 0.09
CA SER A 52 2.19 5.86 -0.70
C SER A 52 2.47 7.21 -0.04
N TRP A 53 1.82 7.50 1.09
CA TRP A 53 1.92 8.81 1.74
C TRP A 53 1.59 8.77 3.23
N GLY A 54 1.82 9.88 3.94
CA GLY A 54 1.47 10.07 5.35
C GLY A 54 1.61 11.53 5.75
N LEU A 55 1.08 11.90 6.92
CA LEU A 55 1.26 13.24 7.49
C LEU A 55 2.43 13.25 8.47
N GLY A 56 3.63 13.49 7.95
CA GLY A 56 4.87 13.23 8.68
C GLY A 56 5.12 11.72 8.82
N CYS A 57 6.03 11.36 9.71
CA CYS A 57 6.39 9.96 9.96
C CYS A 57 6.31 9.65 11.45
N ALA A 58 5.84 8.45 11.80
CA ALA A 58 5.78 7.94 13.17
C ALA A 58 4.98 8.85 14.12
N ARG A 59 3.97 9.56 13.60
CA ARG A 59 3.14 10.46 14.38
C ARG A 59 1.93 9.72 14.93
N GLY A 60 1.70 9.85 16.23
CA GLY A 60 0.48 9.32 16.86
C GLY A 60 -0.75 9.88 16.17
N ASN A 61 -1.75 9.01 15.94
CA ASN A 61 -2.99 9.33 15.24
C ASN A 61 -2.85 9.64 13.73
N PHE A 62 -1.65 9.58 13.15
CA PHE A 62 -1.41 9.77 11.72
C PHE A 62 -0.62 8.58 11.15
N PRO A 63 -1.29 7.42 10.95
CA PRO A 63 -0.66 6.24 10.39
C PRO A 63 -0.27 6.47 8.92
N GLY A 64 0.75 5.75 8.46
CA GLY A 64 1.09 5.69 7.04
C GLY A 64 -0.04 5.11 6.19
N VAL A 65 -0.16 5.59 4.96
CA VAL A 65 -1.16 5.21 3.96
C VAL A 65 -0.49 4.44 2.83
N TYR A 66 -1.10 3.31 2.50
CA TYR A 66 -0.59 2.33 1.57
C TYR A 66 -1.63 2.03 0.50
N THR A 67 -1.18 1.77 -0.72
CA THR A 67 -2.02 1.23 -1.80
C THR A 67 -2.46 -0.18 -1.43
N ARG A 68 -3.75 -0.49 -1.55
CA ARG A 68 -4.34 -1.81 -1.29
C ARG A 68 -4.24 -2.68 -2.54
N LEU A 69 -3.29 -3.61 -2.58
CA LEU A 69 -3.13 -4.49 -3.74
C LEU A 69 -4.27 -5.49 -3.93
N SER A 70 -5.03 -5.77 -2.87
CA SER A 70 -6.25 -6.60 -2.96
C SER A 70 -7.43 -5.88 -3.62
N ASN A 71 -7.29 -4.62 -4.04
CA ASN A 71 -8.33 -3.92 -4.79
C ASN A 71 -8.51 -4.60 -6.16
N PRO A 72 -9.73 -4.98 -6.58
CA PRO A 72 -9.93 -5.73 -7.82
C PRO A 72 -9.39 -5.05 -9.08
N VAL A 73 -9.50 -3.73 -9.19
CA VAL A 73 -9.03 -2.98 -10.36
C VAL A 73 -7.50 -2.95 -10.39
N ILE A 74 -6.87 -2.73 -9.24
CA ILE A 74 -5.40 -2.76 -9.12
C ILE A 74 -4.88 -4.17 -9.39
N TRP A 75 -5.52 -5.19 -8.80
CA TRP A 75 -5.13 -6.57 -8.99
C TRP A 75 -5.24 -7.01 -10.45
N ASP A 76 -6.35 -6.71 -11.12
CA ASP A 76 -6.54 -6.98 -12.55
C ASP A 76 -5.44 -6.30 -13.39
N TRP A 77 -5.14 -5.03 -13.11
CA TRP A 77 -4.05 -4.31 -13.77
C TRP A 77 -2.70 -5.01 -13.58
N LEU A 78 -2.36 -5.42 -12.35
CA LEU A 78 -1.10 -6.14 -12.07
C LEU A 78 -1.03 -7.46 -12.83
N GLN A 79 -2.10 -8.24 -12.81
CA GLN A 79 -2.17 -9.51 -13.53
C GLN A 79 -1.96 -9.29 -15.03
N ASN A 80 -2.56 -8.26 -15.61
CA ASN A 80 -2.40 -7.91 -17.02
C ASN A 80 -0.99 -7.43 -17.40
N HIS A 81 -0.17 -6.97 -16.44
CA HIS A 81 1.19 -6.48 -16.72
C HIS A 81 2.29 -7.48 -16.36
N PHE A 82 2.04 -8.36 -15.39
CA PHE A 82 3.02 -9.37 -14.99
C PHE A 82 2.85 -10.70 -15.74
N THR A 83 1.62 -11.10 -16.09
CA THR A 83 1.41 -12.34 -16.86
C THR A 83 1.78 -12.17 -18.34
N ASN A 84 1.52 -11.00 -18.91
CA ASN A 84 1.85 -10.72 -20.31
C ASN A 84 3.36 -10.54 -20.54
N LYS A 85 4.15 -10.13 -19.53
CA LYS A 85 5.61 -10.04 -19.66
C LYS A 85 6.31 -11.38 -19.49
N SER A 86 5.91 -12.21 -18.54
CA SER A 86 6.55 -13.51 -18.31
C SER A 86 6.41 -14.44 -19.51
N ILE A 87 5.26 -14.45 -20.18
CA ILE A 87 5.04 -15.24 -21.40
C ILE A 87 5.92 -14.72 -22.56
N ASN A 88 6.01 -13.39 -22.72
CA ASN A 88 6.77 -12.80 -23.82
C ASN A 88 8.29 -12.90 -23.64
N GLU A 89 8.82 -12.92 -22.41
CA GLU A 89 10.23 -13.18 -22.16
C GLU A 89 10.58 -14.67 -22.25
N HIS A 90 9.71 -15.58 -21.80
CA HIS A 90 9.90 -17.03 -22.02
C HIS A 90 9.88 -17.39 -23.52
N ASN A 91 8.99 -16.79 -24.31
CA ASN A 91 8.92 -17.01 -25.77
C ASN A 91 10.05 -16.32 -26.56
N LYS A 92 10.86 -15.45 -25.91
CA LYS A 92 12.05 -14.84 -26.51
C LYS A 92 13.32 -15.65 -26.31
N LEU A 93 13.27 -16.63 -25.40
CA LEU A 93 14.39 -17.51 -25.03
C LEU A 93 14.26 -18.92 -25.65
N LEU A 94 13.22 -19.14 -26.45
CA LEU A 94 13.03 -20.28 -27.37
C LEU A 94 13.15 -19.78 -28.81
#